data_AF-A0A497DJ85-F1
#
_entry.id   AF-A0A497DJ85-F1
#
_cell.length_a   1.000
_cell.length_b   1.000
_cell.length_c   1.000
_cell.angle_alpha   90.00
_cell.angle_beta   90.00
_cell.angle_gamma   90.00
#
_symmetry.space_group_name_H-M   'P 1'
#
loop_
_entity.id
_entity.type
_entity.pdbx_description
1 polymer ?
#
loop_
_entity_poly.entity_id
_entity_poly.type
_entity_poly.pdbx_seq_one_letter_code
_entity_poly.pdbx_strand_id
1 'polypeptide(L)'
;MNKPEKIYLNNPNLIYALTDSVINKGTLRETFIFNQLRTLYQVTSSAKGDFTINQKYTIEVGGKNKKQKQIAGLQNAFIVSDNIEFAHHNVIPLWLFGFLY
;
A
#
# COMPACT_ATOMS: atom_id res chain seq x y z
N MET A 1 -6.80 -26.06 -1.33
CA MET A 1 -6.90 -24.87 -0.44
C MET A 1 -5.78 -23.93 -0.82
N ASN A 2 -6.09 -22.78 -1.43
CA ASN A 2 -5.07 -21.80 -1.79
C ASN A 2 -4.63 -21.05 -0.54
N LYS A 3 -3.33 -21.13 -0.20
CA LYS A 3 -2.75 -20.36 0.90
C LYS A 3 -2.80 -18.87 0.51
N PRO A 4 -3.30 -17.98 1.39
CA PRO A 4 -3.27 -16.55 1.10
C PRO A 4 -1.82 -16.06 0.97
N GLU A 5 -1.58 -15.20 0.00
CA GLU A 5 -0.25 -14.67 -0.32
C GLU A 5 0.24 -13.69 0.77
N LYS A 6 -0.66 -12.84 1.26
CA LYS A 6 -0.44 -11.93 2.40
C LYS A 6 -1.70 -11.85 3.28
N ILE A 7 -1.50 -11.64 4.59
CA ILE A 7 -2.56 -11.40 5.58
C ILE A 7 -2.26 -10.08 6.27
N TYR A 8 -3.26 -9.19 6.34
CA TYR A 8 -3.15 -7.87 6.96
C TYR A 8 -4.09 -7.76 8.15
N LEU A 9 -3.63 -7.08 9.21
CA LEU A 9 -4.49 -6.76 10.35
C LEU A 9 -5.48 -5.65 9.97
N ASN A 10 -6.67 -5.70 10.57
CA ASN A 10 -7.74 -4.71 10.33
C ASN A 10 -7.42 -3.31 10.91
N ASN A 11 -6.35 -3.19 11.70
CA ASN A 11 -5.89 -1.92 12.21
C ASN A 11 -4.36 -1.95 12.29
N PRO A 12 -3.64 -1.02 11.62
CA PRO A 12 -2.18 -1.00 11.64
C PRO A 12 -1.60 -0.81 13.05
N ASN A 13 -2.32 -0.17 13.97
CA ASN A 13 -1.87 -0.01 15.36
C ASN A 13 -1.79 -1.34 16.12
N LEU A 14 -2.56 -2.37 15.70
CA LEU A 14 -2.46 -3.70 16.31
C LEU A 14 -1.09 -4.33 16.05
N ILE A 15 -0.39 -3.94 14.98
CA ILE A 15 0.98 -4.41 14.75
C ILE A 15 1.87 -4.03 15.93
N TYR A 16 1.73 -2.81 16.47
CA TYR A 16 2.50 -2.34 17.62
C TYR A 16 2.13 -3.03 18.93
N ALA A 17 0.86 -3.43 19.08
CA ALA A 17 0.38 -4.07 20.31
C ALA A 17 0.70 -5.58 20.37
N LEU A 18 0.84 -6.23 19.22
CA LEU A 18 0.92 -7.70 19.12
C LEU A 18 2.34 -8.23 18.84
N THR A 19 3.33 -7.35 18.68
CA THR A 19 4.71 -7.77 18.38
C THR A 19 5.69 -7.20 19.38
N ASP A 20 6.48 -8.08 19.99
CA ASP A 20 7.67 -7.71 20.77
C ASP A 20 8.91 -7.53 19.88
N SER A 21 8.76 -7.72 18.57
CA SER A 21 9.84 -7.70 17.58
C SER A 21 9.86 -6.42 16.75
N VAL A 22 10.97 -6.20 16.03
CA VAL A 22 11.13 -5.04 15.14
C VAL A 22 10.04 -5.04 14.07
N ILE A 23 9.24 -3.98 14.05
CA ILE A 23 8.15 -3.81 13.10
C ILE A 23 8.69 -3.66 11.68
N ASN A 24 8.20 -4.51 10.76
CA ASN A 24 8.47 -4.35 9.35
C ASN A 24 7.71 -3.13 8.81
N LYS A 25 8.44 -2.04 8.56
CA LYS A 25 7.87 -0.79 8.02
C LYS A 25 7.16 -0.96 6.67
N GLY A 26 7.58 -1.92 5.84
CA GLY A 26 6.88 -2.24 4.59
C GLY A 26 5.47 -2.76 4.87
N THR A 27 5.38 -3.80 5.71
CA THR A 27 4.11 -4.39 6.15
C THR A 27 3.20 -3.35 6.80
N LEU A 28 3.74 -2.45 7.63
CA LEU A 28 2.95 -1.39 8.27
C LEU A 28 2.29 -0.46 7.23
N ARG A 29 3.04 -0.02 6.21
CA ARG A 29 2.53 0.86 5.14
C ARG A 29 1.49 0.17 4.27
N GLU A 30 1.77 -1.07 3.89
CA GLU A 30 0.82 -1.90 3.13
C GLU A 30 -0.47 -2.11 3.94
N THR A 31 -0.36 -2.43 5.23
CA THR A 31 -1.50 -2.60 6.13
C THR A 31 -2.31 -1.31 6.25
N PHE A 32 -1.65 -0.17 6.41
CA PHE A 32 -2.32 1.14 6.45
C PHE A 32 -3.10 1.39 5.16
N ILE A 33 -2.47 1.27 3.99
CA ILE A 33 -3.11 1.52 2.70
C ILE A 33 -4.26 0.56 2.44
N PHE A 34 -4.06 -0.72 2.72
CA PHE A 34 -5.12 -1.70 2.59
C PHE A 34 -6.34 -1.32 3.45
N ASN A 35 -6.13 -0.91 4.70
CA ASN A 35 -7.22 -0.50 5.59
C ASN A 35 -7.92 0.79 5.13
N GLN A 36 -7.20 1.80 4.64
CA GLN A 36 -7.83 3.04 4.17
C GLN A 36 -8.64 2.84 2.88
N LEU A 37 -8.22 1.92 1.99
CA LEU A 37 -8.85 1.75 0.69
C LEU A 37 -9.98 0.72 0.67
N ARG A 38 -9.86 -0.37 1.44
CA ARG A 38 -10.83 -1.48 1.38
C ARG A 38 -12.24 -1.12 1.85
N THR A 39 -12.39 -0.02 2.59
CA THR A 39 -13.68 0.48 3.08
C THR A 39 -14.49 1.12 1.97
N LEU A 40 -13.82 1.75 1.00
CA LEU A 40 -14.42 2.51 -0.09
C LEU A 40 -14.36 1.78 -1.43
N TYR A 41 -13.40 0.88 -1.61
CA TYR A 41 -13.06 0.28 -2.90
C TYR A 41 -12.79 -1.21 -2.81
N GLN A 42 -12.93 -1.91 -3.95
CA GLN A 42 -12.47 -3.28 -4.07
C GLN A 42 -10.95 -3.29 -4.17
N VAL A 43 -10.29 -3.93 -3.20
CA VAL A 43 -8.82 -4.06 -3.15
C VAL A 43 -8.44 -5.53 -3.28
N THR A 44 -7.63 -5.86 -4.28
CA THR A 44 -7.09 -7.22 -4.49
C THR A 44 -5.57 -7.17 -4.57
N SER A 45 -4.89 -8.31 -4.46
CA SER A 45 -3.45 -8.39 -4.75
C SER A 45 -3.18 -8.08 -6.24
N SER A 46 -1.94 -7.72 -6.56
CA SER A 46 -1.49 -7.47 -7.92
C SER A 46 -0.28 -8.34 -8.26
N ALA A 47 -0.14 -8.70 -9.54
CA ALA A 47 1.02 -9.45 -10.03
C ALA A 47 2.24 -8.56 -10.29
N LYS A 48 2.05 -7.23 -10.38
CA LYS A 48 3.10 -6.26 -10.73
C LYS A 48 3.22 -5.09 -9.73
N GLY A 49 2.46 -5.14 -8.65
CA GLY A 49 2.56 -4.22 -7.52
C GLY A 49 1.96 -4.85 -6.27
N ASP A 50 1.73 -4.07 -5.22
CA ASP A 50 1.11 -4.57 -4.00
C ASP A 50 -0.39 -4.79 -4.14
N PHE A 51 -1.11 -3.84 -4.76
CA PHE A 51 -2.58 -3.91 -4.84
C PHE A 51 -3.14 -3.48 -6.19
N THR A 52 -4.31 -4.01 -6.52
CA THR A 52 -5.19 -3.53 -7.60
C THR A 52 -6.47 -2.96 -7.00
N ILE A 53 -6.83 -1.74 -7.37
CA ILE A 53 -8.01 -1.02 -6.88
C ILE A 53 -9.07 -0.97 -7.98
N ASN A 54 -10.27 -1.47 -7.68
CA ASN A 54 -11.41 -1.56 -8.62
C ASN A 54 -11.03 -2.15 -9.98
N GLN A 55 -10.09 -3.11 -10.00
CA GLN A 55 -9.58 -3.75 -11.21
C GLN A 55 -8.98 -2.79 -12.26
N LYS A 56 -8.71 -1.53 -11.88
CA LYS A 56 -8.32 -0.45 -12.79
C LYS A 56 -6.97 0.16 -12.45
N TYR A 57 -6.71 0.40 -11.17
CA TYR A 57 -5.49 1.08 -10.72
C TYR A 57 -4.54 0.09 -10.08
N THR A 58 -3.27 0.10 -10.46
CA THR A 58 -2.21 -0.66 -9.77
C THR A 58 -1.47 0.26 -8.83
N ILE A 59 -1.31 -0.12 -7.57
CA ILE A 59 -0.53 0.65 -6.61
C ILE A 59 0.63 -0.18 -6.05
N GLU A 60 1.77 0.48 -5.91
CA GLU A 60 2.96 -0.05 -5.24
C GLU A 60 3.26 0.80 -4.01
N VAL A 61 3.36 0.19 -2.85
CA VAL A 61 3.57 0.88 -1.58
C VAL A 61 5.04 0.81 -1.18
N GLY A 62 5.59 1.91 -0.67
CA GLY A 62 7.00 1.98 -0.31
C GLY A 62 7.39 3.22 0.48
N GLY A 63 8.69 3.34 0.77
CA GLY A 63 9.27 4.57 1.31
C GLY A 63 9.84 5.48 0.22
N LYS A 64 10.38 6.63 0.65
CA LYS A 64 10.98 7.68 -0.19
C LYS A 64 11.86 7.20 -1.35
N ASN A 65 12.62 6.11 -1.15
CA ASN A 65 13.57 5.60 -2.14
C ASN A 65 13.00 4.47 -3.04
N LYS A 66 11.68 4.22 -2.99
CA LYS A 66 11.04 3.18 -3.81
C LYS A 66 11.14 3.54 -5.29
N LYS A 67 11.79 2.69 -6.07
CA LYS A 67 11.95 2.86 -7.52
C LYS A 67 10.72 2.32 -8.27
N GLN A 68 10.31 2.97 -9.35
CA GLN A 68 9.18 2.59 -10.21
C GLN A 68 9.34 1.27 -10.98
N LYS A 69 10.37 0.46 -10.72
CA LYS A 69 10.72 -0.69 -11.56
C LYS A 69 9.61 -1.72 -11.71
N GLN A 70 8.82 -1.96 -10.65
CA GLN A 70 7.78 -3.00 -10.67
C GLN A 70 6.57 -2.61 -11.52
N ILE A 71 6.18 -1.34 -11.47
CA ILE A 71 5.00 -0.81 -12.17
C ILE A 71 5.34 -0.01 -13.44
N ALA A 72 6.59 -0.01 -13.87
CA ALA A 72 7.04 0.74 -15.03
C ALA A 72 6.31 0.30 -16.30
N GLY A 73 5.82 1.27 -17.09
CA GLY A 73 5.10 1.01 -18.34
C GLY A 73 3.64 0.55 -18.16
N LEU A 74 3.15 0.42 -16.93
CA LEU A 74 1.73 0.16 -16.69
C LEU A 74 0.93 1.46 -16.76
N GLN A 75 -0.18 1.43 -17.49
CA GLN A 75 -1.17 2.50 -17.41
C GLN A 75 -1.88 2.45 -16.05
N ASN A 76 -2.34 3.61 -15.57
CA ASN A 76 -3.07 3.73 -14.30
C ASN A 76 -2.31 3.16 -13.09
N ALA A 77 -0.98 3.30 -13.07
CA ALA A 77 -0.13 2.76 -12.01
C ALA A 77 0.58 3.84 -11.21
N PHE A 78 0.51 3.73 -9.88
CA PHE A 78 0.98 4.74 -8.94
C PHE A 78 1.91 4.16 -7.86
N ILE A 79 2.93 4.92 -7.47
CA ILE A 79 3.65 4.66 -6.23
C ILE A 79 2.96 5.41 -5.11
N VAL A 80 2.65 4.72 -4.03
CA VAL A 80 2.28 5.33 -2.77
C VAL A 80 3.51 5.34 -1.85
N SER A 81 4.07 6.52 -1.62
CA SER A 81 5.38 6.67 -0.97
C SER A 81 5.29 7.34 0.40
N ASP A 82 5.91 6.72 1.38
CA ASP A 82 6.13 7.25 2.72
C ASP A 82 7.34 8.20 2.76
N ASN A 83 7.34 9.17 3.69
CA ASN A 83 8.36 10.22 3.86
C ASN A 83 8.56 11.13 2.64
N ILE A 84 7.47 11.57 2.02
CA ILE A 84 7.45 12.65 1.03
C ILE A 84 6.33 13.65 1.35
N GLU A 85 6.58 14.93 1.12
CA GLU A 85 5.60 16.00 1.38
C GLU A 85 4.70 16.27 0.18
N PHE A 86 5.23 16.15 -1.04
CA PHE A 86 4.54 16.55 -2.26
C PHE A 86 4.40 15.38 -3.24
N ALA A 87 3.27 15.35 -3.94
CA ALA A 87 3.08 14.45 -5.07
C ALA A 87 3.97 14.88 -6.25
N HIS A 88 4.41 13.90 -7.04
CA HIS A 88 5.19 14.14 -8.24
C HIS A 88 4.94 13.04 -9.27
N HIS A 89 4.48 13.42 -10.45
CA HIS A 89 4.05 12.48 -11.51
C HIS A 89 3.01 11.47 -10.98
N ASN A 90 3.34 10.18 -11.02
CA ASN A 90 2.51 9.09 -10.51
C ASN A 90 2.88 8.65 -9.08
N VAL A 91 3.59 9.50 -8.33
CA VAL A 91 3.93 9.26 -6.93
C VAL A 91 3.01 10.08 -6.03
N ILE A 92 2.32 9.40 -5.12
CA ILE A 92 1.36 9.97 -4.18
C ILE A 92 1.90 9.78 -2.75
N PRO A 93 1.93 10.84 -1.92
CA PRO A 93 2.28 10.70 -0.51
C PRO A 93 1.34 9.77 0.25
N LEU A 94 1.91 8.82 1.00
CA LEU A 94 1.17 7.84 1.82
C LEU A 94 0.16 8.50 2.77
N TRP A 95 0.56 9.61 3.38
CA TRP A 95 -0.23 10.29 4.41
C TRP A 95 -1.55 10.89 3.87
N LEU A 96 -1.67 11.15 2.56
CA LEU A 96 -2.92 11.64 1.97
C LEU A 96 -4.07 10.64 2.10
N PHE A 97 -3.77 9.34 2.16
CA PHE A 97 -4.79 8.31 2.33
C PHE A 97 -5.40 8.32 3.73
N GLY A 98 -4.81 9.03 4.70
CA GLY A 98 -5.39 9.21 6.04
C GLY A 98 -6.63 10.13 6.08
N PHE A 99 -6.95 10.80 4.97
CA PHE A 99 -8.16 11.62 4.83
C PHE A 99 -9.35 10.86 4.23
N LEU A 100 -9.18 9.58 3.89
CA LEU A 100 -10.22 8.72 3.34
C LEU A 100 -11.03 8.11 4.51
N TYR A 101 -11.92 8.90 5.10
CA TYR A 101 -12.86 8.46 6.14
C TYR A 101 -14.16 7.91 5.55
#